data_AF-A0A0P9MDA0-F1
#
_entry.id   AF-A0A0P9MDA0-F1
#
_cell.length_a   1.000
_cell.length_b   1.000
_cell.length_c   1.000
_cell.angle_alpha   90.00
_cell.angle_beta   90.00
_cell.angle_gamma   90.00
#
_symmetry.space_group_name_H-M   'P 1'
#
loop_
_entity.id
_entity.type
_entity.pdbx_description
1 polymer ?
#
loop_
_entity_poly.entity_id
_entity_poly.type
_entity_poly.pdbx_seq_one_letter_code
_entity_poly.pdbx_strand_id
1 'polypeptide(L)' 'MNGRQVADAARDVRPDLKILFVTGYAENAALAHDTLEPGMHVLPKPFAIAELIGRVTELLEGE' A
#
# COMPACT_ATOMS: atom_id res chain seq x y z
N MET A 1 -0.79 -9.28 14.89
CA MET A 1 -1.11 -8.04 14.17
C MET A 1 -0.34 -8.05 12.85
N ASN A 2 -1.02 -8.08 11.71
CA ASN A 2 -0.38 -8.01 10.38
C ASN A 2 -0.42 -6.58 9.82
N GLY A 3 0.23 -6.34 8.67
CA GLY A 3 0.27 -5.02 8.06
C GLY A 3 -1.12 -4.43 7.75
N ARG A 4 -2.08 -5.27 7.36
CA ARG A 4 -3.47 -4.85 7.08
C ARG A 4 -4.18 -4.35 8.34
N GLN A 5 -4.06 -5.08 9.45
CA GLN A 5 -4.65 -4.67 10.73
C GLN A 5 -4.09 -3.33 11.24
N VAL A 6 -2.80 -3.04 10.99
CA VAL A 6 -2.19 -1.73 11.31
C VAL A 6 -2.74 -0.64 10.40
N ALA A 7 -2.86 -0.92 9.11
CA ALA A 7 -3.42 0.00 8.12
C ALA A 7 -4.87 0.37 8.44
N ASP A 8 -5.71 -0.62 8.75
CA ASP A 8 -7.12 -0.42 9.11
C ASP A 8 -7.21 0.44 10.38
N ALA A 9 -6.50 0.08 11.45
CA ALA A 9 -6.49 0.86 12.70
C ALA A 9 -5.92 2.29 12.52
N ALA A 10 -4.97 2.48 11.60
CA ALA A 10 -4.45 3.81 11.29
C ALA A 10 -5.49 4.67 10.54
N ARG A 11 -6.32 4.05 9.68
CA ARG A 11 -7.41 4.72 8.97
C ARG A 11 -8.62 5.03 9.85
N ASP A 12 -8.87 4.24 10.90
CA ASP A 12 -9.86 4.59 11.92
C ASP A 12 -9.54 5.94 12.58
N VAL A 13 -8.26 6.29 12.70
CA VAL A 13 -7.79 7.56 13.26
C VAL A 13 -7.60 8.64 12.20
N ARG A 14 -7.14 8.27 10.99
CA ARG A 14 -6.90 9.16 9.86
C ARG A 14 -7.51 8.58 8.59
N PRO A 15 -8.79 8.89 8.29
CA PRO A 15 -9.53 8.30 7.18
C PRO A 15 -8.83 8.45 5.82
N ASP A 16 -8.22 9.62 5.58
CA ASP A 16 -7.55 9.94 4.30
C ASP A 16 -6.10 9.45 4.22
N LEU A 17 -5.63 8.66 5.20
CA LEU A 17 -4.25 8.19 5.23
C LEU A 17 -3.97 7.29 4.02
N LYS A 18 -3.00 7.72 3.22
CA LYS A 18 -2.44 6.97 2.10
C LYS A 18 -1.59 5.81 2.62
N ILE A 19 -1.75 4.63 2.03
CA ILE A 19 -1.13 3.40 2.51
C ILE A 19 -0.45 2.66 1.36
N LEU A 20 0.83 2.33 1.55
CA LEU A 20 1.60 1.49 0.64
C LEU A 20 2.01 0.20 1.35
N PHE A 21 1.47 -0.93 0.93
CA PHE A 21 1.85 -2.24 1.43
C PHE A 21 3.08 -2.76 0.69
N VAL A 22 4.03 -3.36 1.41
CA VAL A 22 5.22 -3.98 0.83
C VAL A 22 5.19 -5.49 1.10
N THR A 23 5.08 -6.32 0.06
CA THR A 23 4.92 -7.78 0.21
C THR A 23 6.03 -8.57 -0.49
N GLY A 24 6.46 -9.69 0.09
CA GLY A 24 7.38 -10.63 -0.54
C GLY A 24 6.72 -11.88 -1.13
N TYR A 25 5.40 -12.03 -0.98
CA TYR A 25 4.64 -13.15 -1.53
C TYR A 25 3.77 -12.64 -2.69
N ALA A 26 4.16 -13.01 -3.91
CA ALA A 26 3.50 -12.57 -5.15
C ALA A 26 2.00 -12.94 -5.17
N GLU A 27 1.61 -14.10 -4.59
CA GLU A 27 0.21 -14.54 -4.53
C GLU A 27 -0.70 -13.62 -3.69
N ASN A 28 -0.16 -13.01 -2.61
CA ASN A 28 -0.94 -12.04 -1.81
C ASN A 28 -1.01 -10.65 -2.44
N ALA A 29 -0.09 -10.31 -3.36
CA ALA A 29 -0.09 -9.01 -4.04
C ALA A 29 -1.27 -8.88 -5.02
N ALA A 30 -1.61 -9.97 -5.71
CA ALA A 30 -2.75 -10.05 -6.61
C ALA A 30 -4.09 -10.02 -5.87
N LEU A 31 -4.20 -10.76 -4.75
CA LEU A 31 -5.40 -10.75 -3.89
C LEU A 31 -5.63 -9.40 -3.19
N ALA A 32 -4.55 -8.67 -2.89
CA ALA A 32 -4.66 -7.33 -2.33
C ALA A 32 -5.34 -6.38 -3.32
N HIS A 33 -5.00 -6.43 -4.61
CA HIS A 33 -5.50 -5.49 -5.63
C HIS A 33 -7.03 -5.44 -5.74
N ASP A 34 -7.72 -6.59 -5.65
CA ASP A 34 -9.19 -6.67 -5.65
C ASP A 34 -9.86 -6.12 -4.36
N THR A 35 -9.08 -5.83 -3.32
CA THR A 35 -9.57 -5.38 -1.99
C THR A 35 -8.89 -4.11 -1.49
N LEU A 36 -8.18 -3.38 -2.36
CA LEU A 36 -7.59 -2.08 -2.01
C LEU A 36 -8.65 -0.99 -2.11
N GLU A 37 -8.88 -0.31 -1.00
CA GLU A 37 -9.66 0.91 -0.99
C GLU A 37 -8.88 2.07 -1.62
N PRO A 38 -9.56 3.15 -2.07
CA PRO A 38 -8.89 4.34 -2.58
C PRO A 38 -7.75 4.82 -1.67
N GLY A 39 -6.62 5.19 -2.28
CA GLY A 39 -5.40 5.58 -1.57
C GLY A 39 -4.64 4.43 -0.90
N MET A 40 -4.96 3.17 -1.20
CA MET A 40 -4.13 2.01 -0.86
C MET A 40 -3.44 1.43 -2.09
N HIS A 41 -2.14 1.14 -1.97
CA HIS A 41 -1.32 0.57 -3.05
C HIS A 41 -0.46 -0.57 -2.50
N VAL A 42 0.08 -1.39 -3.40
CA VAL A 42 0.96 -2.52 -3.08
C VAL A 42 2.24 -2.42 -3.90
N LEU A 43 3.38 -2.69 -3.27
CA LEU A 43 4.70 -2.80 -3.87
C LEU A 43 5.28 -4.20 -3.60
N PRO A 44 5.35 -5.07 -4.61
CA PRO A 44 5.93 -6.40 -4.46
C PRO A 44 7.46 -6.34 -4.36
N LYS A 45 8.04 -7.24 -3.56
CA LYS A 45 9.48 -7.45 -3.48
C LYS A 45 9.92 -8.54 -4.48
N PRO A 46 11.15 -8.44 -5.02
CA PRO A 46 12.09 -7.32 -4.85
C PRO A 46 11.67 -6.10 -5.71
N PHE A 47 11.93 -4.90 -5.21
CA PHE A 47 11.71 -3.65 -5.94
C PHE A 47 12.98 -2.79 -5.91
N ALA A 48 13.15 -1.95 -6.93
CA ALA A 48 14.19 -0.93 -6.95
C ALA A 48 13.79 0.28 -6.09
N ILE A 49 14.77 1.00 -5.53
CA ILE A 49 14.51 2.23 -4.76
C ILE A 49 13.74 3.27 -5.59
N ALA A 50 14.06 3.39 -6.88
CA ALA A 50 13.36 4.29 -7.79
C ALA A 50 11.86 3.96 -7.91
N GLU A 51 11.51 2.67 -7.84
CA GLU A 51 10.11 2.23 -7.88
C GLU A 51 9.36 2.62 -6.61
N LEU A 52 9.99 2.45 -5.43
CA LEU A 52 9.43 2.92 -4.16
C LEU A 52 9.18 4.44 -4.18
N ILE A 53 10.17 5.22 -4.65
CA ILE A 53 10.05 6.68 -4.75
C ILE A 53 8.88 7.04 -5.68
N GLY A 54 8.81 6.42 -6.87
CA GLY A 54 7.71 6.63 -7.81
C GLY A 54 6.35 6.38 -7.16
N ARG A 55 6.17 5.23 -6.49
CA ARG A 55 4.91 4.89 -5.81
C ARG A 55 4.53 5.86 -4.70
N VAL A 56 5.50 6.33 -3.92
CA VAL A 56 5.25 7.29 -2.84
C VAL A 56 4.88 8.65 -3.43
N THR A 57 5.55 9.10 -4.48
CA THR A 57 5.21 10.35 -5.17
C THR A 57 3.80 10.28 -5.75
N GLU A 58 3.46 9.23 -6.50
CA GLU A 58 2.10 9.00 -7.03
C GLU A 58 1.04 9.07 -5.93
N LEU A 59 1.29 8.42 -4.78
CA LEU A 59 0.38 8.41 -3.64
C LEU A 59 0.15 9.78 -3.01
N LEU A 60 1.18 10.63 -2.99
CA LEU A 60 1.16 11.93 -2.32
C LEU A 60 0.66 13.06 -3.23
N GLU A 61 0.93 13.00 -4.53
CA GLU A 61 0.52 14.06 -5.46
C GLU A 61 -0.97 13.99 -5.83
N GLY A 62 -1.63 12.86 -5.57
CA GLY A 62 -3.07 12.67 -5.78
C GLY A 62 -3.42 12.50 -7.27
N GLU A 63 -4.26 11.52 -7.57
CA GLU A 63 -5.08 11.53 -8.80
C GLU A 63 -6.23 12.54 -8.67
#